data_AF-A0A3M1P7Z7-F1
#
_entry.id   AF-A0A3M1P7Z7-F1
#
_cell.length_a   1.000
_cell.length_b   1.000
_cell.length_c   1.000
_cell.angle_alpha   90.00
_cell.angle_beta   90.00
_cell.angle_gamma   90.00
#
_symmetry.space_group_name_H-M   'P 1'
#
loop_
_entity.id
_entity.type
_entity.pdbx_description
1 polymer ?
#
loop_
_entity_poly.entity_id
_entity_poly.type
_entity_poly.pdbx_seq_one_letter_code
_entity_poly.pdbx_strand_id
1 'polypeptide(L)'
;MIAPATPFASELLSTLSALLLLYAEIHYSFRGIYSRLKTREPEIIADVPHRVEPGMPLPILLLIKDAHRFPIQLKDVIVRVECGRKKTHEVFPLTQAINTPWWNHVLRCALPPGFSGPCKVDVSVQYTIRGQHKVAHNDNYVGTSHAPFEVYVSRWPLPKTAGWCFGEFHSHSDYTSDQVEFGAPLSSTKELAKALGLRFFCATDHSYDLDDHADDFLRNDPQLNKWQRFLQEVRELNRDDPDFVIVPGEEVSAGNHRNRNVHFLILNNSGFLPGDGD
;
A
#
# COMPACT_ATOMS: atom_id res chain seq x y z
N MET A 1 -10.26 51.86 8.79
CA MET A 1 -9.13 51.09 8.23
C MET A 1 -9.04 49.79 9.01
N ILE A 2 -9.49 48.70 8.40
CA ILE A 2 -9.53 47.37 9.00
C ILE A 2 -8.18 46.72 8.67
N ALA A 3 -7.47 46.22 9.69
CA ALA A 3 -6.22 45.50 9.52
C ALA A 3 -6.46 44.22 8.68
N PRO A 4 -5.54 43.84 7.79
CA PRO A 4 -5.69 42.60 7.04
C PRO A 4 -5.56 41.42 8.00
N ALA A 5 -6.49 40.46 7.88
CA ALA A 5 -6.44 39.21 8.61
C ALA A 5 -5.14 38.46 8.27
N THR A 6 -4.51 37.90 9.29
CA THR A 6 -3.27 37.14 9.19
C THR A 6 -3.46 35.87 8.32
N PRO A 7 -2.47 35.48 7.48
CA PRO A 7 -2.60 34.33 6.58
C PRO A 7 -2.68 32.98 7.31
N PHE A 8 -2.27 32.94 8.57
CA PHE A 8 -2.12 31.73 9.40
C PHE A 8 -3.40 30.91 9.59
N ALA A 9 -4.57 31.55 9.64
CA ALA A 9 -5.82 30.83 9.84
C ALA A 9 -6.26 30.03 8.60
N SER A 10 -5.88 30.49 7.40
CA SER A 10 -6.28 29.84 6.14
C SER A 10 -5.43 28.61 5.81
N GLU A 11 -4.14 28.61 6.18
CA GLU A 11 -3.25 27.45 6.00
C GLU A 11 -3.56 26.33 6.98
N LEU A 12 -3.90 26.65 8.24
CA LEU A 12 -4.28 25.65 9.24
C LEU A 12 -5.58 24.90 8.85
N LEU A 13 -6.52 25.62 8.24
CA LEU A 13 -7.77 25.06 7.72
C LEU A 13 -7.55 24.23 6.44
N SER A 14 -6.56 24.57 5.61
CA SER A 14 -6.23 23.79 4.40
C SER A 14 -5.46 22.51 4.73
N THR A 15 -4.59 22.52 5.73
CA THR A 15 -3.87 21.32 6.19
C THR A 15 -4.79 20.37 6.96
N LEU A 16 -5.67 20.87 7.84
CA LEU A 16 -6.68 20.05 8.50
C LEU A 16 -7.69 19.43 7.51
N SER A 17 -8.02 20.11 6.41
CA SER A 17 -8.88 19.55 5.37
C SER A 17 -8.16 18.57 4.46
N ALA A 18 -6.86 18.74 4.19
CA ALA A 18 -6.04 17.75 3.50
C ALA A 18 -5.86 16.46 4.33
N LEU A 19 -5.60 16.60 5.64
CA LEU A 19 -5.50 15.46 6.57
C LEU A 19 -6.82 14.69 6.70
N LEU A 20 -7.97 15.36 6.65
CA LEU A 20 -9.28 14.70 6.63
C LEU A 20 -9.63 14.05 5.28
N LEU A 21 -8.97 14.44 4.19
CA LEU A 21 -9.18 13.90 2.83
C LEU A 21 -8.22 12.76 2.47
N LEU A 22 -7.04 12.71 3.10
CA LEU A 22 -6.04 11.63 2.96
C LEU A 22 -6.21 10.51 3.99
N TYR A 23 -7.20 10.65 4.87
CA TYR A 23 -7.49 9.71 5.94
C TYR A 23 -8.19 8.45 5.42
N ALA A 24 -7.40 7.41 5.14
CA ALA A 24 -7.91 6.16 4.59
C ALA A 24 -8.48 5.21 5.66
N GLU A 25 -8.03 5.30 6.92
CA GLU A 25 -8.38 4.29 7.93
C GLU A 25 -9.84 4.41 8.40
N ILE A 26 -10.64 3.39 8.06
CA ILE A 26 -12.09 3.36 8.35
C ILE A 26 -12.43 3.05 9.82
N HIS A 27 -11.45 2.94 10.71
CA HIS A 27 -11.66 2.50 12.09
C HIS A 27 -11.39 3.55 13.16
N TYR A 28 -10.56 4.55 12.87
CA TYR A 28 -10.28 5.62 13.81
C TYR A 28 -11.29 6.78 13.65
N SER A 29 -11.60 7.44 14.78
CA SER A 29 -12.55 8.55 14.82
C SER A 29 -12.27 9.42 16.04
N PHE A 30 -12.10 10.72 15.86
CA PHE A 30 -11.94 11.67 16.96
C PHE A 30 -13.14 11.63 17.92
N ARG A 31 -12.84 11.63 19.23
CA ARG A 31 -13.87 11.57 20.27
C ARG A 31 -14.83 12.76 20.15
N GLY A 32 -16.11 12.47 19.95
CA GLY A 32 -17.16 13.50 19.79
C GLY A 32 -17.47 13.88 18.34
N ILE A 33 -16.75 13.35 17.35
CA ILE A 33 -17.01 13.56 15.93
C ILE A 33 -17.61 12.27 15.34
N TYR A 34 -18.81 12.38 14.76
CA TYR A 34 -19.41 11.29 14.00
C TYR A 34 -18.70 11.18 12.64
N SER A 35 -17.96 10.09 12.42
CA SER A 35 -17.34 9.79 11.13
C SER A 35 -18.28 8.97 10.25
N ARG A 36 -18.54 9.47 9.04
CA ARG A 36 -19.32 8.76 7.99
C ARG A 36 -18.51 7.66 7.30
N LEU A 37 -17.19 7.69 7.44
CA LEU A 37 -16.27 6.69 6.89
C LEU A 37 -16.16 5.46 7.80
N LYS A 38 -16.55 5.61 9.07
CA LYS A 38 -16.38 4.55 10.06
C LYS A 38 -17.27 3.35 9.77
N THR A 39 -16.65 2.19 9.54
CA THR A 39 -17.36 0.92 9.36
C THR A 39 -17.06 -0.09 10.48
N ARG A 40 -17.83 -1.18 10.51
CA ARG A 40 -17.66 -2.30 11.46
C ARG A 40 -17.32 -3.59 10.70
N GLU A 41 -16.37 -3.47 9.79
CA GLU A 41 -15.90 -4.49 8.84
C GLU A 41 -14.40 -4.32 8.69
N PRO A 42 -13.62 -5.39 8.40
CA PRO A 42 -12.21 -5.20 8.11
C PRO A 42 -12.05 -4.32 6.87
N GLU A 43 -10.93 -3.63 6.78
CA GLU A 43 -10.55 -2.88 5.58
C GLU A 43 -10.10 -3.87 4.52
N ILE A 44 -10.77 -3.88 3.36
CA ILE A 44 -10.50 -4.80 2.26
C ILE A 44 -10.12 -3.95 1.05
N ILE A 45 -8.92 -4.17 0.52
CA ILE A 45 -8.36 -3.41 -0.60
C ILE A 45 -7.75 -4.40 -1.58
N ALA A 46 -8.08 -4.24 -2.85
CA ALA A 46 -7.35 -4.81 -3.96
C ALA A 46 -6.53 -3.71 -4.63
N ASP A 47 -5.36 -4.06 -5.15
CA ASP A 47 -4.55 -3.13 -5.95
C ASP A 47 -3.83 -3.89 -7.06
N VAL A 48 -3.47 -3.17 -8.12
CA VAL A 48 -2.84 -3.73 -9.33
C VAL A 48 -1.78 -2.77 -9.85
N PRO A 49 -0.71 -3.28 -10.49
CA PRO A 49 0.27 -2.39 -11.11
C PRO A 49 -0.36 -1.67 -12.31
N HIS A 50 0.00 -0.41 -12.52
CA HIS A 50 -0.46 0.36 -13.69
C HIS A 50 0.05 -0.19 -15.04
N ARG A 51 1.02 -1.12 -15.01
CA ARG A 51 1.60 -1.78 -16.19
C ARG A 51 2.00 -3.22 -15.86
N VAL A 52 1.94 -4.10 -16.85
CA VAL A 52 2.49 -5.46 -16.77
C VAL A 52 3.54 -5.69 -17.86
N GLU A 53 4.69 -6.19 -17.44
CA GLU A 53 5.85 -6.60 -18.24
C GLU A 53 5.48 -7.82 -19.11
N PRO A 54 5.99 -7.93 -20.35
CA PRO A 54 5.59 -9.02 -21.25
C PRO A 54 5.88 -10.40 -20.66
N GLY A 55 4.90 -11.30 -20.75
CA GLY A 55 5.03 -12.68 -20.28
C GLY A 55 4.83 -12.86 -18.77
N MET A 56 4.63 -11.78 -18.01
CA MET A 56 4.27 -11.86 -16.59
C MET A 56 2.76 -12.04 -16.45
N PRO A 57 2.27 -12.80 -15.45
CA PRO A 57 0.87 -12.72 -15.05
C PRO A 57 0.56 -11.30 -14.54
N LEU A 58 -0.72 -10.92 -14.56
CA LEU A 58 -1.18 -9.73 -13.86
C LEU A 58 -1.24 -10.05 -12.36
N PRO A 59 -0.42 -9.45 -11.49
CA PRO A 59 -0.59 -9.59 -10.06
C PRO A 59 -1.71 -8.68 -9.57
N ILE A 60 -2.50 -9.20 -8.63
CA ILE A 60 -3.51 -8.46 -7.88
C ILE A 60 -3.17 -8.62 -6.42
N LEU A 61 -2.74 -7.53 -5.78
CA LEU A 61 -2.60 -7.49 -4.33
C LEU A 61 -4.01 -7.50 -3.73
N LEU A 62 -4.25 -8.39 -2.78
CA LEU A 62 -5.39 -8.33 -1.88
C LEU A 62 -4.87 -8.10 -0.47
N LEU A 63 -5.31 -7.02 0.17
CA LEU A 63 -4.99 -6.63 1.52
C LEU A 63 -6.27 -6.63 2.36
N ILE A 64 -6.20 -7.24 3.55
CA ILE A 64 -7.28 -7.28 4.52
C ILE A 64 -6.71 -6.88 5.89
N LYS A 65 -7.07 -5.68 6.37
CA LYS A 65 -6.64 -5.17 7.67
C LYS A 65 -7.77 -5.21 8.70
N ASP A 66 -7.41 -5.20 9.97
CA ASP A 66 -8.33 -5.16 11.12
C ASP A 66 -9.27 -6.38 11.26
N ALA A 67 -8.98 -7.49 10.59
CA ALA A 67 -9.80 -8.69 10.69
C ALA A 67 -9.75 -9.34 12.09
N HIS A 68 -8.72 -9.08 12.90
CA HIS A 68 -8.73 -9.42 14.33
C HIS A 68 -9.86 -8.76 15.13
N ARG A 69 -10.32 -7.57 14.72
CA ARG A 69 -11.45 -6.84 15.32
C ARG A 69 -12.77 -7.17 14.63
N PHE A 70 -12.72 -7.44 13.33
CA PHE A 70 -13.87 -7.76 12.50
C PHE A 70 -13.63 -9.05 11.70
N PRO A 71 -13.64 -10.24 12.33
CA PRO A 71 -13.30 -11.48 11.66
C PRO A 71 -14.25 -11.79 10.50
N ILE A 72 -13.68 -12.29 9.41
CA ILE A 72 -14.42 -12.68 8.21
C ILE A 72 -14.07 -14.09 7.75
N GLN A 73 -14.99 -14.69 7.01
CA GLN A 73 -14.71 -15.87 6.19
C GLN A 73 -14.57 -15.40 4.75
N LEU A 74 -13.34 -15.39 4.23
CA LEU A 74 -13.07 -15.17 2.82
C LEU A 74 -13.58 -16.38 2.02
N LYS A 75 -14.17 -16.15 0.84
CA LYS A 75 -14.74 -17.19 -0.02
C LYS A 75 -13.96 -17.31 -1.31
N ASP A 76 -14.18 -16.38 -2.22
CA ASP A 76 -13.57 -16.33 -3.55
C ASP A 76 -13.28 -14.89 -3.95
N VAL A 77 -12.28 -14.74 -4.82
CA VAL A 77 -11.93 -13.47 -5.44
C VAL A 77 -12.10 -13.63 -6.93
N ILE A 78 -12.90 -12.76 -7.54
CA ILE A 78 -13.17 -12.77 -8.97
C ILE A 78 -12.44 -11.60 -9.59
N VAL A 79 -11.49 -11.88 -10.47
CA VAL A 79 -10.77 -10.86 -11.24
C VAL A 79 -11.33 -10.84 -12.65
N ARG A 80 -11.78 -9.68 -13.13
CA ARG A 80 -12.26 -9.48 -14.49
C ARG A 80 -11.31 -8.53 -15.21
N VAL A 81 -10.90 -8.90 -16.42
CA VAL A 81 -9.99 -8.09 -17.24
C VAL A 81 -10.62 -7.83 -18.59
N GLU A 82 -10.66 -6.56 -18.99
CA GLU A 82 -11.17 -6.10 -20.29
C GLU A 82 -10.10 -5.30 -21.03
N CYS A 83 -9.66 -5.79 -22.20
CA CYS A 83 -8.72 -5.09 -23.07
C CYS A 83 -9.38 -4.85 -24.44
N GLY A 84 -9.92 -3.65 -24.65
CA GLY A 84 -10.72 -3.32 -25.83
C GLY A 84 -11.95 -4.23 -25.96
N ARG A 85 -12.02 -5.08 -26.99
CA ARG A 85 -13.14 -6.04 -27.17
C ARG A 85 -12.91 -7.38 -26.46
N LYS A 86 -11.72 -7.63 -25.94
CA LYS A 86 -11.39 -8.90 -25.28
C LYS A 86 -11.75 -8.81 -23.80
N LYS A 87 -12.42 -9.84 -23.28
CA LYS A 87 -12.79 -9.95 -21.87
C LYS A 87 -12.41 -11.33 -21.37
N THR A 88 -11.91 -11.39 -20.15
CA THR A 88 -11.66 -12.64 -19.43
C THR A 88 -12.00 -12.44 -17.96
N HIS A 89 -12.22 -13.54 -17.25
CA HIS A 89 -12.29 -13.52 -15.81
C HIS A 89 -11.64 -14.77 -15.24
N GLU A 90 -11.14 -14.65 -14.01
CA GLU A 90 -10.56 -15.75 -13.25
C GLU A 90 -11.15 -15.72 -11.83
N VAL A 91 -11.41 -16.91 -11.28
CA VAL A 91 -11.98 -17.08 -9.94
C VAL A 91 -10.95 -17.79 -9.08
N PHE A 92 -10.57 -17.16 -7.98
CA PHE A 92 -9.60 -17.65 -7.02
C PHE A 92 -10.33 -18.13 -5.75
N PRO A 93 -10.48 -19.45 -5.54
CA PRO A 93 -11.11 -19.97 -4.33
C PRO A 93 -10.11 -19.90 -3.17
N LEU A 94 -10.32 -18.97 -2.23
CA LEU A 94 -9.43 -18.77 -1.08
C LEU A 94 -9.99 -19.31 0.24
N THR A 95 -11.29 -19.63 0.30
CA THR A 95 -12.04 -20.23 1.43
C THR A 95 -11.27 -20.40 2.75
N GLN A 96 -11.09 -19.31 3.49
CA GLN A 96 -10.37 -19.32 4.77
C GLN A 96 -10.88 -18.26 5.74
N ALA A 97 -10.72 -18.52 7.04
CA ALA A 97 -11.04 -17.55 8.07
C ALA A 97 -9.87 -16.56 8.22
N ILE A 98 -10.17 -15.26 8.21
CA ILE A 98 -9.20 -14.20 8.44
C ILE A 98 -9.54 -13.51 9.75
N ASN A 99 -8.58 -13.53 10.68
CA ASN A 99 -8.73 -12.99 12.04
C ASN A 99 -7.43 -12.33 12.55
N THR A 100 -6.54 -11.92 11.64
CA THR A 100 -5.27 -11.25 11.97
C THR A 100 -5.37 -9.73 11.80
N PRO A 101 -4.47 -8.94 12.40
CA PRO A 101 -4.40 -7.50 12.17
C PRO A 101 -4.12 -7.12 10.73
N TRP A 102 -3.26 -7.91 10.10
CA TRP A 102 -2.83 -7.71 8.73
C TRP A 102 -2.83 -9.06 8.02
N TRP A 103 -3.51 -9.14 6.88
CA TRP A 103 -3.49 -10.29 5.99
C TRP A 103 -3.33 -9.80 4.56
N ASN A 104 -2.46 -10.43 3.79
CA ASN A 104 -2.24 -10.09 2.40
C ASN A 104 -2.07 -11.35 1.54
N HIS A 105 -2.36 -11.20 0.25
CA HIS A 105 -2.10 -12.23 -0.74
C HIS A 105 -2.01 -11.64 -2.15
N VAL A 106 -1.05 -12.12 -2.95
CA VAL A 106 -0.94 -11.72 -4.37
C VAL A 106 -1.53 -12.82 -5.25
N LEU A 107 -2.66 -12.51 -5.89
CA LEU A 107 -3.28 -13.37 -6.91
C LEU A 107 -2.58 -13.15 -8.24
N ARG A 108 -2.27 -14.24 -8.95
CA ARG A 108 -1.57 -14.18 -10.24
C ARG A 108 -2.56 -14.54 -11.34
N CYS A 109 -3.17 -13.53 -11.95
CA CYS A 109 -4.13 -13.72 -13.03
C CYS A 109 -3.42 -13.93 -14.37
N ALA A 110 -3.64 -15.09 -14.98
CA ALA A 110 -3.06 -15.42 -16.27
C ALA A 110 -3.85 -14.74 -17.40
N LEU A 111 -3.18 -13.88 -18.17
CA LEU A 111 -3.81 -13.21 -19.30
C LEU A 111 -3.75 -14.10 -20.56
N PRO A 112 -4.89 -14.38 -21.23
CA PRO A 112 -4.89 -15.17 -22.46
C PRO A 112 -4.05 -14.54 -23.58
N PRO A 113 -3.54 -15.34 -24.54
CA PRO A 113 -2.78 -14.82 -25.67
C PRO A 113 -3.48 -13.67 -26.41
N GLY A 114 -2.70 -12.62 -26.68
CA GLY A 114 -3.16 -11.43 -27.40
C GLY A 114 -3.89 -10.38 -26.55
N PHE A 115 -3.96 -10.54 -25.23
CA PHE A 115 -4.22 -9.42 -24.33
C PHE A 115 -3.00 -8.48 -24.35
N SER A 116 -3.25 -7.21 -24.68
CA SER A 116 -2.20 -6.18 -24.77
C SER A 116 -2.81 -4.80 -24.93
N GLY A 117 -2.11 -3.77 -24.47
CA GLY A 117 -2.56 -2.38 -24.51
C GLY A 117 -3.31 -1.98 -23.24
N PRO A 118 -4.10 -0.89 -23.28
CA PRO A 118 -4.91 -0.44 -22.15
C PRO A 118 -5.98 -1.47 -21.82
N CYS A 119 -6.06 -1.82 -20.54
CA CYS A 119 -7.00 -2.78 -20.00
C CYS A 119 -7.65 -2.21 -18.74
N LYS A 120 -8.88 -2.64 -18.47
CA LYS A 120 -9.60 -2.40 -17.23
C LYS A 120 -9.59 -3.66 -16.40
N VAL A 121 -9.27 -3.54 -15.12
CA VAL A 121 -9.25 -4.65 -14.16
C VAL A 121 -10.24 -4.36 -13.04
N ASP A 122 -11.15 -5.29 -12.80
CA ASP A 122 -12.16 -5.21 -11.74
C ASP A 122 -12.02 -6.42 -10.83
N VAL A 123 -11.97 -6.19 -9.52
CA VAL A 123 -11.77 -7.22 -8.50
C VAL A 123 -13.00 -7.25 -7.61
N SER A 124 -13.63 -8.42 -7.49
CA SER A 124 -14.73 -8.65 -6.54
C SER A 124 -14.30 -9.64 -5.48
N VAL A 125 -14.27 -9.20 -4.22
CA VAL A 125 -13.89 -10.02 -3.07
C VAL A 125 -15.14 -10.48 -2.34
N GLN A 126 -15.41 -11.78 -2.37
CA GLN A 126 -16.57 -12.39 -1.71
C GLN A 126 -16.21 -12.83 -0.30
N TYR A 127 -16.98 -12.39 0.69
CA TYR A 127 -16.74 -12.74 2.09
C TYR A 127 -18.03 -12.85 2.90
N THR A 128 -17.93 -13.48 4.06
CA THR A 128 -19.01 -13.53 5.06
C THR A 128 -18.55 -12.86 6.33
N ILE A 129 -19.35 -11.95 6.86
CA ILE A 129 -19.14 -11.31 8.15
C ILE A 129 -20.42 -11.40 8.98
N ARG A 130 -20.31 -11.89 10.23
CA ARG A 130 -21.47 -12.09 11.14
C ARG A 130 -22.64 -12.85 10.47
N GLY A 131 -22.32 -13.87 9.66
CA GLY A 131 -23.30 -14.69 8.95
C GLY A 131 -23.93 -14.04 7.71
N GLN A 132 -23.57 -12.81 7.36
CA GLN A 132 -24.05 -12.12 6.16
C GLN A 132 -23.02 -12.19 5.04
N HIS A 133 -23.48 -12.52 3.84
CA HIS A 133 -22.66 -12.48 2.63
C HIS A 133 -22.49 -11.04 2.15
N LYS A 134 -21.26 -10.65 1.79
CA LYS A 134 -20.89 -9.32 1.30
C LYS A 134 -19.87 -9.41 0.18
N VAL A 135 -19.80 -8.33 -0.60
CA VAL A 135 -18.88 -8.17 -1.73
C VAL A 135 -18.18 -6.82 -1.59
N ALA A 136 -16.86 -6.81 -1.63
CA ALA A 136 -16.07 -5.61 -1.83
C ALA A 136 -15.69 -5.51 -3.32
N HIS A 137 -15.83 -4.34 -3.91
CA HIS A 137 -15.53 -4.07 -5.32
C HIS A 137 -14.31 -3.17 -5.40
N ASN A 138 -13.15 -3.75 -5.71
CA ASN A 138 -11.81 -3.16 -5.59
C ASN A 138 -11.43 -2.76 -4.16
N ASP A 139 -12.34 -2.16 -3.40
CA ASP A 139 -12.21 -1.82 -2.00
C ASP A 139 -13.59 -1.85 -1.31
N ASN A 140 -13.63 -1.69 0.01
CA ASN A 140 -14.87 -1.50 0.77
C ASN A 140 -15.00 -0.11 1.42
N TYR A 141 -14.30 0.90 0.90
CA TYR A 141 -14.36 2.26 1.42
C TYR A 141 -15.64 2.96 1.02
N VAL A 142 -16.18 3.74 1.96
CA VAL A 142 -17.40 4.50 1.72
C VAL A 142 -17.09 5.73 0.87
N GLY A 143 -17.70 5.83 -0.30
CA GLY A 143 -17.64 7.03 -1.15
C GLY A 143 -16.49 7.07 -2.15
N THR A 144 -15.70 6.00 -2.25
CA THR A 144 -14.78 5.79 -3.37
C THR A 144 -15.57 5.42 -4.63
N SER A 145 -14.93 5.52 -5.80
CA SER A 145 -15.59 5.24 -7.07
C SER A 145 -15.83 3.75 -7.31
N HIS A 146 -15.02 2.89 -6.67
CA HIS A 146 -14.89 1.47 -6.98
C HIS A 146 -14.68 1.19 -8.48
N ALA A 147 -14.18 2.19 -9.23
CA ALA A 147 -14.02 2.07 -10.67
C ALA A 147 -12.93 1.03 -10.98
N PRO A 148 -13.05 0.29 -12.10
CA PRO A 148 -12.00 -0.62 -12.53
C PRO A 148 -10.65 0.09 -12.66
N PHE A 149 -9.58 -0.57 -12.25
CA PHE A 149 -8.21 -0.10 -12.42
C PHE A 149 -7.82 -0.02 -13.88
N GLU A 150 -7.03 0.97 -14.24
CA GLU A 150 -6.44 1.09 -15.58
C GLU A 150 -5.03 0.49 -15.59
N VAL A 151 -4.85 -0.57 -16.38
CA VAL A 151 -3.60 -1.32 -16.47
C VAL A 151 -3.13 -1.41 -17.91
N TYR A 152 -1.86 -1.12 -18.17
CA TYR A 152 -1.27 -1.32 -19.49
C TYR A 152 -0.56 -2.67 -19.59
N VAL A 153 -1.13 -3.61 -20.35
CA VAL A 153 -0.49 -4.91 -20.62
C VAL A 153 0.49 -4.75 -21.79
N SER A 154 1.78 -4.72 -21.49
CA SER A 154 2.79 -4.39 -22.50
C SER A 154 3.13 -5.57 -23.40
N ARG A 155 3.43 -5.27 -24.67
CA ARG A 155 4.08 -6.22 -25.61
C ARG A 155 5.59 -6.16 -25.58
N TRP A 156 6.14 -5.09 -25.00
CA TRP A 156 7.57 -4.80 -25.01
C TRP A 156 8.07 -4.56 -23.60
N PRO A 157 9.31 -4.99 -23.28
CA PRO A 157 9.94 -4.63 -22.03
C PRO A 157 10.07 -3.13 -21.84
N LEU A 158 10.29 -2.68 -20.61
CA LEU A 158 10.70 -1.28 -20.39
C LEU A 158 11.95 -0.97 -21.23
N PRO A 159 11.99 0.17 -21.93
CA PRO A 159 13.12 0.53 -22.78
C PRO A 159 14.36 0.78 -21.91
N LYS A 160 15.35 -0.11 -21.97
CA LYS A 160 16.57 -0.02 -21.17
C LYS A 160 17.83 -0.18 -22.00
N THR A 161 18.87 0.55 -21.62
CA THR A 161 20.24 0.34 -22.09
C THR A 161 20.83 -0.89 -21.40
N ALA A 162 21.76 -1.59 -22.07
CA ALA A 162 22.48 -2.71 -21.45
C ALA A 162 23.15 -2.27 -20.14
N GLY A 163 22.96 -3.04 -19.07
CA GLY A 163 23.47 -2.73 -17.72
C GLY A 163 22.62 -1.74 -16.90
N TRP A 164 21.56 -1.16 -17.48
CA TRP A 164 20.65 -0.27 -16.75
C TRP A 164 19.45 -1.04 -16.18
N CYS A 165 19.04 -0.62 -14.98
CA CYS A 165 17.89 -1.15 -14.26
C CYS A 165 16.93 -0.02 -13.93
N PHE A 166 15.63 -0.31 -13.98
CA PHE A 166 14.61 0.57 -13.42
C PHE A 166 14.33 0.15 -11.97
N GLY A 167 14.04 1.13 -11.13
CA GLY A 167 13.60 0.89 -9.77
C GLY A 167 12.85 2.10 -9.21
N GLU A 168 12.22 1.88 -8.07
CA GLU A 168 11.54 2.89 -7.27
C GLU A 168 12.46 3.33 -6.13
N PHE A 169 12.57 4.64 -5.88
CA PHE A 169 13.43 5.20 -4.84
C PHE A 169 12.67 5.62 -3.58
N HIS A 170 11.35 5.74 -3.64
CA HIS A 170 10.52 6.12 -2.50
C HIS A 170 9.27 5.27 -2.47
N SER A 171 9.18 4.38 -1.48
CA SER A 171 7.97 3.61 -1.23
C SER A 171 7.85 3.26 0.24
N HIS A 172 6.62 3.29 0.75
CA HIS A 172 6.30 2.82 2.09
C HIS A 172 5.89 1.34 2.04
N SER A 173 6.28 0.61 3.07
CA SER A 173 5.90 -0.78 3.31
C SER A 173 4.93 -0.87 4.50
N ASP A 174 4.58 -2.09 4.92
CA ASP A 174 3.77 -2.31 6.11
C ASP A 174 4.50 -1.99 7.43
N TYR A 175 5.74 -1.50 7.36
CA TYR A 175 6.48 -0.96 8.50
C TYR A 175 6.09 0.49 8.81
N THR A 176 5.71 1.30 7.81
CA THR A 176 4.87 2.48 7.99
C THR A 176 3.43 2.03 8.20
N SER A 177 2.87 2.35 9.36
CA SER A 177 1.51 1.97 9.73
C SER A 177 1.01 2.85 10.87
N ASP A 178 0.78 4.13 10.56
CA ASP A 178 0.18 5.09 11.47
C ASP A 178 -1.32 5.30 11.17
N GLN A 179 -1.94 6.31 11.79
CA GLN A 179 -3.37 6.60 11.65
C GLN A 179 -3.76 7.17 10.27
N VAL A 180 -2.79 7.60 9.48
CA VAL A 180 -2.96 8.30 8.21
C VAL A 180 -2.43 7.46 7.06
N GLU A 181 -1.26 6.85 7.24
CA GLU A 181 -0.53 6.16 6.19
C GLU A 181 -0.16 4.73 6.57
N PHE A 182 -0.25 3.84 5.57
CA PHE A 182 0.27 2.50 5.64
C PHE A 182 0.73 2.04 4.26
N GLY A 183 1.80 1.25 4.21
CA GLY A 183 2.29 0.66 2.96
C GLY A 183 1.89 -0.81 2.78
N ALA A 184 2.26 -1.38 1.64
CA ALA A 184 2.05 -2.79 1.34
C ALA A 184 3.22 -3.65 1.83
N PRO A 185 3.00 -4.92 2.20
CA PRO A 185 4.08 -5.82 2.61
C PRO A 185 5.21 -5.92 1.60
N LEU A 186 6.46 -5.92 2.09
CA LEU A 186 7.67 -5.93 1.25
C LEU A 186 7.64 -7.03 0.17
N SER A 187 7.19 -8.23 0.55
CA SER A 187 7.03 -9.37 -0.36
C SER A 187 6.02 -9.11 -1.48
N SER A 188 4.87 -8.50 -1.15
CA SER A 188 3.83 -8.13 -2.12
C SER A 188 4.32 -7.02 -3.06
N THR A 189 4.92 -5.96 -2.51
CA THR A 189 5.50 -4.85 -3.28
C THR A 189 6.54 -5.34 -4.27
N LYS A 190 7.42 -6.27 -3.86
CA LYS A 190 8.39 -6.93 -4.74
C LYS A 190 7.73 -7.63 -5.92
N GLU A 191 6.64 -8.37 -5.71
CA GLU A 191 5.93 -9.05 -6.80
C GLU A 191 5.32 -8.07 -7.81
N LEU A 192 4.67 -7.02 -7.33
CA LEU A 192 4.07 -5.99 -8.18
C LEU A 192 5.14 -5.19 -8.93
N ALA A 193 6.25 -4.83 -8.27
CA ALA A 193 7.39 -4.16 -8.88
C ALA A 193 8.04 -5.00 -9.99
N LYS A 194 8.18 -6.31 -9.79
CA LYS A 194 8.65 -7.23 -10.85
C LYS A 194 7.70 -7.24 -12.04
N ALA A 195 6.39 -7.25 -11.81
CA ALA A 195 5.40 -7.16 -12.89
C ALA A 195 5.44 -5.82 -13.61
N LEU A 196 5.83 -4.72 -12.96
CA LEU A 196 6.06 -3.43 -13.62
C LEU A 196 7.33 -3.43 -14.51
N GLY A 197 8.22 -4.42 -14.36
CA GLY A 197 9.52 -4.48 -15.05
C GLY A 197 10.67 -3.85 -14.26
N LEU A 198 10.44 -3.52 -12.97
CA LEU A 198 11.47 -3.00 -12.09
C LEU A 198 12.42 -4.12 -11.63
N ARG A 199 13.60 -3.71 -11.15
CA ARG A 199 14.64 -4.59 -10.61
C ARG A 199 15.00 -4.28 -9.17
N PHE A 200 14.55 -3.14 -8.65
CA PHE A 200 14.63 -2.84 -7.24
C PHE A 200 13.54 -1.87 -6.81
N PHE A 201 13.30 -1.80 -5.51
CA PHE A 201 12.67 -0.64 -4.90
C PHE A 201 13.40 -0.30 -3.59
N CYS A 202 13.33 0.95 -3.18
CA CYS A 202 13.76 1.41 -1.86
C CYS A 202 12.55 1.44 -0.93
N ALA A 203 12.59 0.62 0.13
CA ALA A 203 11.62 0.70 1.22
C ALA A 203 12.09 1.83 2.15
N THR A 204 11.39 2.95 2.10
CA THR A 204 11.74 4.20 2.81
C THR A 204 10.58 4.58 3.72
N ASP A 205 10.25 3.67 4.64
CA ASP A 205 9.26 3.91 5.68
C ASP A 205 9.66 5.10 6.55
N HIS A 206 8.67 5.78 7.13
CA HIS A 206 8.92 6.91 8.02
C HIS A 206 9.80 6.47 9.19
N SER A 207 10.82 7.28 9.50
CA SER A 207 11.77 6.91 10.55
C SER A 207 11.09 6.77 11.92
N TYR A 208 10.09 7.60 12.20
CA TYR A 208 9.30 7.55 13.44
C TYR A 208 8.36 6.33 13.53
N ASP A 209 8.05 5.70 12.39
CA ASP A 209 7.30 4.44 12.38
C ASP A 209 8.22 3.25 12.62
N LEU A 210 9.54 3.39 12.42
CA LEU A 210 10.51 2.29 12.53
C LEU A 210 11.06 2.12 13.96
N ASP A 211 10.89 3.12 14.82
CA ASP A 211 11.30 3.10 16.22
C ASP A 211 10.14 3.03 17.21
N ASP A 212 8.91 2.77 16.77
CA ASP A 212 7.76 2.55 17.64
C ASP A 212 7.62 1.09 18.14
N HIS A 213 6.68 0.88 19.06
CA HIS A 213 6.22 -0.46 19.39
C HIS A 213 5.25 -1.00 18.33
N ALA A 214 5.41 -2.28 17.98
CA ALA A 214 4.58 -2.95 16.97
C ALA A 214 3.07 -2.94 17.26
N ASP A 215 2.70 -2.83 18.53
CA ASP A 215 1.32 -2.79 19.03
C ASP A 215 0.89 -1.41 19.55
N ASP A 216 1.81 -0.43 19.57
CA ASP A 216 1.56 0.93 20.06
C ASP A 216 2.47 1.95 19.35
N PHE A 217 2.00 2.47 18.22
CA PHE A 217 2.69 3.49 17.40
C PHE A 217 2.83 4.85 18.11
N LEU A 218 2.24 5.04 19.30
CA LEU A 218 2.40 6.27 20.09
C LEU A 218 3.59 6.22 21.06
N ARG A 219 4.30 5.08 21.11
CA ARG A 219 5.38 4.86 22.06
C ARG A 219 6.61 4.30 21.36
N ASN A 220 7.71 5.05 21.43
CA ASN A 220 9.00 4.60 20.92
C ASN A 220 9.50 3.36 21.68
N ASP A 221 10.00 2.39 20.92
CA ASP A 221 10.73 1.22 21.36
C ASP A 221 12.25 1.51 21.37
N PRO A 222 12.87 1.72 22.54
CA PRO A 222 14.31 2.00 22.63
C PRO A 222 15.19 0.82 22.17
N GLN A 223 14.61 -0.37 21.98
CA GLN A 223 15.34 -1.53 21.47
C GLN A 223 15.30 -1.62 19.95
N LEU A 224 14.51 -0.77 19.26
CA LEU A 224 14.38 -0.74 17.80
C LEU A 224 13.99 -2.11 17.22
N ASN A 225 13.09 -2.85 17.87
CA ASN A 225 12.72 -4.20 17.42
C ASN A 225 12.04 -4.17 16.04
N LYS A 226 11.30 -3.11 15.72
CA LYS A 226 10.65 -2.95 14.41
C LYS A 226 11.68 -2.72 13.30
N TRP A 227 12.60 -1.76 13.45
CA TRP A 227 13.76 -1.57 12.57
C TRP A 227 14.58 -2.85 12.36
N GLN A 228 14.88 -3.60 13.42
CA GLN A 228 15.67 -4.85 13.30
C GLN A 228 14.93 -5.92 12.50
N ARG A 229 13.61 -6.05 12.68
CA ARG A 229 12.76 -6.96 11.89
C ARG A 229 12.70 -6.54 10.42
N PHE A 230 12.54 -5.25 10.14
CA PHE A 230 12.59 -4.70 8.79
C PHE A 230 13.89 -5.09 8.07
N LEU A 231 15.05 -4.82 8.68
CA LEU A 231 16.35 -5.18 8.11
C LEU A 231 16.53 -6.70 7.96
N GLN A 232 15.95 -7.50 8.85
CA GLN A 232 15.98 -8.96 8.73
C GLN A 232 15.14 -9.43 7.54
N GLU A 233 13.90 -8.97 7.42
CA GLU A 233 12.98 -9.36 6.35
C GLU A 233 13.54 -8.96 4.97
N VAL A 234 14.07 -7.74 4.83
CA VAL A 234 14.74 -7.30 3.60
C VAL A 234 15.90 -8.23 3.23
N ARG A 235 16.73 -8.64 4.20
CA ARG A 235 17.85 -9.57 3.95
C ARG A 235 17.36 -10.95 3.49
N GLU A 236 16.28 -11.46 4.09
CA GLU A 236 15.69 -12.74 3.72
C GLU A 236 15.10 -12.68 2.31
N LEU A 237 14.30 -11.66 2.00
CA LEU A 237 13.70 -11.47 0.68
C LEU A 237 14.74 -11.26 -0.43
N ASN A 238 15.84 -10.55 -0.16
CA ASN A 238 16.92 -10.36 -1.13
C ASN A 238 17.74 -11.62 -1.37
N ARG A 239 17.92 -12.46 -0.34
CA ARG A 239 18.59 -13.75 -0.47
C ARG A 239 17.79 -14.72 -1.33
N ASP A 240 16.47 -14.69 -1.19
CA ASP A 240 15.57 -15.65 -1.85
C ASP A 240 15.33 -15.34 -3.34
N ASP A 241 15.65 -14.12 -3.81
CA ASP A 241 15.52 -13.72 -5.22
C ASP A 241 16.66 -12.75 -5.62
N PRO A 242 17.79 -13.26 -6.13
CA PRO A 242 18.94 -12.42 -6.47
C PRO A 242 18.70 -11.51 -7.68
N ASP A 243 17.62 -11.71 -8.44
CA ASP A 243 17.29 -10.91 -9.62
C ASP A 243 16.52 -9.62 -9.30
N PHE A 244 16.10 -9.45 -8.04
CA PHE A 244 15.38 -8.27 -7.56
C PHE A 244 15.86 -7.84 -6.18
N VAL A 245 16.17 -6.55 -6.02
CA VAL A 245 16.72 -6.01 -4.77
C VAL A 245 15.72 -5.10 -4.07
N ILE A 246 15.50 -5.33 -2.79
CA ILE A 246 14.89 -4.35 -1.88
C ILE A 246 16.03 -3.60 -1.21
N VAL A 247 16.10 -2.30 -1.42
CA VAL A 247 17.08 -1.43 -0.74
C VAL A 247 16.43 -0.98 0.57
N PRO A 248 16.95 -1.38 1.74
CA PRO A 248 16.41 -0.90 3.00
C PRO A 248 16.75 0.58 3.15
N GLY A 249 15.81 1.38 3.63
CA GLY A 249 16.01 2.79 3.89
C GLY A 249 15.00 3.31 4.91
N GLU A 250 15.04 4.61 5.14
CA GLU A 250 14.14 5.33 6.03
C GLU A 250 13.91 6.74 5.47
N GLU A 251 12.70 7.26 5.62
CA GLU A 251 12.35 8.65 5.35
C GLU A 251 12.50 9.45 6.66
N VAL A 252 13.55 10.28 6.73
CA VAL A 252 13.88 11.05 7.95
C VAL A 252 13.31 12.45 7.86
N SER A 253 12.41 12.78 8.78
CA SER A 253 11.89 14.14 8.96
C SER A 253 12.97 15.07 9.52
N ALA A 254 13.10 16.27 8.96
CA ALA A 254 14.10 17.26 9.34
C ALA A 254 13.57 18.69 9.18
N GLY A 255 14.00 19.58 10.08
CA GLY A 255 13.71 21.00 9.96
C GLY A 255 14.62 21.69 8.94
N ASN A 256 14.04 22.49 8.03
CA ASN A 256 14.82 23.36 7.14
C ASN A 256 15.00 24.79 7.71
N HIS A 257 15.83 25.61 7.04
CA HIS A 257 16.10 27.01 7.46
C HIS A 257 14.87 27.93 7.50
N ARG A 258 13.71 27.47 7.04
CA ARG A 258 12.42 28.19 7.06
C ARG A 258 11.47 27.66 8.13
N ASN A 259 11.96 26.84 9.07
CA ASN A 259 11.13 26.16 10.08
C ASN A 259 9.99 25.34 9.45
N ARG A 260 10.27 24.66 8.34
CA ARG A 260 9.34 23.70 7.73
C ARG A 260 9.91 22.31 7.84
N ASN A 261 9.03 21.33 7.98
CA ASN A 261 9.39 19.93 7.84
C ASN A 261 9.80 19.63 6.39
N VAL A 262 10.87 18.86 6.23
CA VAL A 262 11.33 18.29 4.97
C VAL A 262 11.77 16.87 5.24
N HIS A 263 11.63 16.02 4.24
CA HIS A 263 12.01 14.62 4.35
C HIS A 263 13.24 14.29 3.52
N PHE A 264 14.13 13.48 4.09
CA PHE A 264 15.30 12.94 3.43
C PHE A 264 15.22 11.43 3.35
N LEU A 265 15.42 10.89 2.14
CA LEU A 265 15.54 9.45 1.93
C LEU A 265 16.97 9.02 2.24
N ILE A 266 17.12 8.21 3.27
CA ILE A 266 18.39 7.61 3.66
C ILE A 266 18.37 6.15 3.20
N LEU A 267 19.23 5.84 2.23
CA LEU A 267 19.22 4.54 1.56
C LEU A 267 20.40 3.68 2.00
N ASN A 268 20.12 2.42 2.30
CA ASN A 268 21.08 1.38 2.64
C ASN A 268 22.02 1.75 3.81
N ASN A 269 21.50 2.49 4.78
CA ASN A 269 22.20 2.82 6.02
C ASN A 269 21.97 1.71 7.06
N SER A 270 23.03 1.29 7.74
CA SER A 270 22.93 0.24 8.77
C SER A 270 22.48 0.77 10.13
N GLY A 271 22.66 2.06 10.39
CA GLY A 271 22.19 2.71 11.61
C GLY A 271 20.80 3.29 11.41
N PHE A 272 19.97 3.22 12.44
CA PHE A 272 18.71 3.95 12.49
C PHE A 272 18.96 5.45 12.71
N LEU A 273 18.23 6.32 12.02
CA LEU A 273 18.25 7.77 12.23
C LEU A 273 16.87 8.25 12.70
N PRO A 274 16.76 8.82 13.92
CA PRO A 274 15.47 9.23 14.45
C PRO A 274 14.85 10.38 13.65
N GLY A 275 13.52 10.34 13.50
CA GLY A 275 12.69 11.42 12.97
C GLY A 275 11.51 11.68 13.91
N ASP A 276 10.92 12.88 13.84
CA ASP A 276 9.93 13.36 14.83
C ASP A 276 8.49 13.48 14.28
N GLY A 277 8.17 12.85 13.14
CA GLY A 277 6.86 12.97 12.51
C GLY A 277 6.70 14.23 11.65
N ASP A 278 5.52 14.36 11.03
CA ASP A 278 5.16 15.45 10.12
C ASP A 278 4.61 16.72 10.81
#